data_AF-K8X1B4-F1
#
_entry.id   AF-K8X1B4-F1
#
_cell.length_a   1.000
_cell.length_b   1.000
_cell.length_c   1.000
_cell.angle_alpha   90.00
_cell.angle_beta   90.00
_cell.angle_gamma   90.00
#
_symmetry.space_group_name_H-M   'P 1'
#
loop_
_entity.id
_entity.type
_entity.pdbx_description
1 polymer ?
#
loop_
_entity_poly.entity_id
_entity_poly.type
_entity_poly.pdbx_seq_one_letter_code
_entity_poly.pdbx_strand_id
1 'polypeptide(L)'
;MQTFSFRCELPNGIHARPANALEQQIANFQSEITLFNKSKSRQANAKSVLALVGADVTMGDECYFQIEGADETIAYDELKLFIEQEFMHCDSPIVHEQATEQQVLPIFLSRSTSPILRGKGVSKGIAKGQVVFIRSPDLQHLAQAESDGSLIQQSAALKNALHLAREKLRLDIQSVEGEIANILEAQSQLLDDEDVEACLLGQNQARNEVEALAMAIEELSLPFRESSSEYLRQRELDIKDLGLRIAINLSIKDMIQLPELKENSIVVCQGLLTPGQLLTLQSHYLQGVVMAQGAEKSHTVILAQTNAIPLLCASGDVIETLKNAHSLLLDSRYDALVVEPDTRAENWLTIEKEKQSCLLLLNEQNDPDISVLTPSLVLLDKTMMSKDDVIKALTDNLEINGRTDSGSQVESAIWQREEIFSTALGFSIAIPHCKSLAVKHSSISVLRLSEELAWGDNVDVKLIIMLTINGNEENQHMRIFSSLARKLMHESFREQIMTAESPTTVVTLLKEELEL
;
A
#
# COMPACT_ATOMS: atom_id res chain seq x y z
N MET A 1 32.57 18.82 -33.52
CA MET A 1 31.15 18.58 -33.21
C MET A 1 30.73 17.24 -33.78
N GLN A 2 30.31 16.31 -32.92
CA GLN A 2 29.83 14.98 -33.28
C GLN A 2 28.33 14.83 -33.00
N THR A 3 27.62 14.01 -33.79
CA THR A 3 26.20 13.70 -33.56
C THR A 3 25.86 12.26 -33.89
N PHE A 4 24.97 11.63 -33.11
CA PHE A 4 24.34 10.36 -33.48
C PHE A 4 22.88 10.31 -33.03
N SER A 5 22.06 9.60 -33.80
CA SER A 5 20.63 9.44 -33.54
C SER A 5 20.32 8.06 -32.98
N PHE A 6 19.28 7.98 -32.16
CA PHE A 6 18.72 6.73 -31.66
C PHE A 6 17.20 6.86 -31.53
N ARG A 7 16.51 5.73 -31.45
CA ARG A 7 15.09 5.68 -31.11
C ARG A 7 14.96 5.19 -29.67
N CYS A 8 14.19 5.87 -28.84
CA CYS A 8 14.03 5.44 -27.45
C CYS A 8 13.23 4.13 -27.40
N GLU A 9 13.85 3.04 -26.95
CA GLU A 9 13.19 1.73 -26.79
C GLU A 9 12.75 1.46 -25.35
N LEU A 10 13.03 2.39 -24.43
CA LEU A 10 12.66 2.26 -23.02
C LEU A 10 11.14 2.30 -22.86
N PRO A 11 10.52 1.27 -22.26
CA PRO A 11 9.07 1.20 -22.08
C PRO A 11 8.46 2.45 -21.42
N ASN A 12 9.18 3.03 -20.45
CA ASN A 12 8.74 4.18 -19.67
C ASN A 12 9.43 5.50 -20.09
N GLY A 13 10.27 5.47 -21.12
CA GLY A 13 11.03 6.62 -21.61
C GLY A 13 12.25 6.96 -20.76
N ILE A 14 12.84 8.14 -21.00
CA ILE A 14 14.01 8.64 -20.24
C ILE A 14 13.51 9.33 -18.97
N HIS A 15 13.29 8.52 -17.94
CA HIS A 15 13.00 9.01 -16.59
C HIS A 15 14.26 9.04 -15.71
N ALA A 16 14.15 9.41 -14.43
CA ALA A 16 15.38 9.69 -13.68
C ALA A 16 16.35 8.49 -13.55
N ARG A 17 15.92 7.22 -13.60
CA ARG A 17 16.90 6.11 -13.54
C ARG A 17 17.70 5.98 -14.85
N PRO A 18 17.09 5.88 -16.05
CA PRO A 18 17.81 6.01 -17.32
C PRO A 18 18.56 7.34 -17.48
N ALA A 19 17.98 8.46 -17.02
CA ALA A 19 18.62 9.76 -17.06
C ALA A 19 19.86 9.84 -16.15
N ASN A 20 19.82 9.26 -14.95
CA ASN A 20 20.96 9.14 -14.05
C ASN A 20 22.03 8.24 -14.67
N ALA A 21 21.64 7.12 -15.26
CA ALA A 21 22.60 6.25 -15.94
C ALA A 21 23.29 6.97 -17.12
N LEU A 22 22.55 7.79 -17.87
CA LEU A 22 23.14 8.66 -18.90
C LEU A 22 24.07 9.71 -18.31
N GLU A 23 23.58 10.46 -17.33
CA GLU A 23 24.34 11.54 -16.70
C GLU A 23 25.64 11.03 -16.08
N GLN A 24 25.63 9.88 -15.39
CA GLN A 24 26.83 9.27 -14.81
C GLN A 24 27.90 8.91 -15.84
N GLN A 25 27.49 8.47 -17.03
CA GLN A 25 28.42 8.23 -18.13
C GLN A 25 28.94 9.57 -18.68
N ILE A 26 28.03 10.53 -18.86
CA ILE A 26 28.29 11.81 -19.53
C ILE A 26 29.12 12.78 -18.66
N ALA A 27 28.97 12.73 -17.34
CA ALA A 27 29.63 13.58 -16.36
C ALA A 27 31.16 13.43 -16.39
N ASN A 28 31.67 12.29 -16.87
CA ASN A 28 33.10 12.04 -16.99
C ASN A 28 33.76 12.83 -18.14
N PHE A 29 32.97 13.39 -19.04
CA PHE A 29 33.48 14.14 -20.20
C PHE A 29 33.48 15.64 -19.96
N GLN A 30 34.48 16.33 -20.52
CA GLN A 30 34.55 17.79 -20.52
C GLN A 30 33.62 18.41 -21.56
N SER A 31 33.30 17.68 -22.65
CA SER A 31 32.43 18.14 -23.72
C SER A 31 31.05 18.59 -23.23
N GLU A 32 30.49 19.58 -23.91
CA GLU A 32 29.08 19.92 -23.82
C GLU A 32 28.28 18.89 -24.62
N ILE A 33 27.32 18.24 -23.96
CA ILE A 33 26.52 17.17 -24.56
C ILE A 33 25.05 17.56 -24.42
N THR A 34 24.37 17.71 -25.55
CA THR A 34 22.96 18.10 -25.61
C THR A 34 22.14 16.95 -26.22
N LEU A 35 21.09 16.53 -25.52
CA LEU A 35 20.08 15.61 -26.04
C LEU A 35 18.98 16.41 -26.74
N PHE A 36 18.57 15.98 -27.92
CA PHE A 36 17.43 16.53 -28.64
C PHE A 36 16.37 15.48 -28.87
N ASN A 37 15.15 15.75 -28.40
CA ASN A 37 13.95 14.97 -28.72
C ASN A 37 13.29 15.56 -29.97
N LYS A 38 13.53 14.97 -31.14
CA LYS A 38 12.99 15.46 -32.42
C LYS A 38 11.47 15.37 -32.45
N SER A 39 10.89 14.30 -31.90
CA SER A 39 9.44 14.08 -31.89
C SER A 39 8.69 15.23 -31.22
N LYS A 40 9.29 15.83 -30.18
CA LYS A 40 8.64 16.85 -29.34
C LYS A 40 9.28 18.23 -29.41
N SER A 41 10.29 18.40 -30.27
CA SER A 41 11.06 19.65 -30.42
C SER A 41 11.58 20.19 -29.08
N ARG A 42 12.02 19.28 -28.20
CA ARG A 42 12.64 19.60 -26.91
C ARG A 42 14.13 19.30 -26.96
N GLN A 43 14.91 20.02 -26.17
CA GLN A 43 16.33 19.76 -25.98
C GLN A 43 16.66 19.79 -24.49
N ALA A 44 17.73 19.11 -24.11
CA ALA A 44 18.18 18.99 -22.74
C ALA A 44 19.70 18.98 -22.66
N ASN A 45 20.24 19.66 -21.66
CA ASN A 45 21.62 19.44 -21.24
C ASN A 45 21.73 18.00 -20.72
N ALA A 46 22.56 17.18 -21.35
CA ALA A 46 22.67 15.77 -20.99
C ALA A 46 23.48 15.52 -19.72
N LYS A 47 24.07 16.58 -19.13
CA LYS A 47 24.68 16.58 -17.80
C LYS A 47 23.69 16.94 -16.68
N SER A 48 22.45 17.29 -17.01
CA SER A 48 21.40 17.49 -16.01
C SER A 48 20.35 16.38 -16.15
N VAL A 49 20.14 15.66 -15.06
CA VAL A 49 19.09 14.65 -14.94
C VAL A 49 17.73 15.33 -15.11
N LEU A 50 17.54 16.50 -14.51
CA LEU A 50 16.30 17.26 -14.59
C LEU A 50 16.02 17.71 -16.03
N ALA A 51 17.03 18.20 -16.74
CA ALA A 51 16.89 18.57 -18.14
C ALA A 51 16.55 17.35 -19.00
N LEU A 52 17.26 16.23 -18.82
CA LEU A 52 17.03 14.98 -19.56
C LEU A 52 15.59 14.48 -19.39
N VAL A 53 15.06 14.51 -18.16
CA VAL A 53 13.67 14.16 -17.91
C VAL A 53 12.71 15.19 -18.51
N GLY A 54 13.04 16.48 -18.42
CA GLY A 54 12.28 17.58 -19.02
C GLY A 54 12.17 17.52 -20.55
N ALA A 55 13.09 16.82 -21.23
CA ALA A 55 12.98 16.53 -22.67
C ALA A 55 11.78 15.62 -23.02
N ASP A 56 11.10 15.04 -22.02
CA ASP A 56 9.90 14.21 -22.15
C ASP A 56 10.10 13.09 -23.19
N VAL A 57 11.26 12.43 -23.20
CA VAL A 57 11.53 11.34 -24.14
C VAL A 57 10.72 10.11 -23.74
N THR A 58 9.83 9.68 -24.62
CA THR A 58 8.94 8.52 -24.44
C THR A 58 9.26 7.40 -25.42
N MET A 59 8.75 6.19 -25.16
CA MET A 59 8.98 5.02 -26.02
C MET A 59 8.62 5.34 -27.48
N GLY A 60 9.56 5.11 -28.38
CA GLY A 60 9.42 5.32 -29.81
C GLY A 60 9.84 6.69 -30.31
N ASP A 61 10.16 7.65 -29.41
CA ASP A 61 10.63 8.98 -29.81
C ASP A 61 11.99 8.93 -30.53
N GLU A 62 12.14 9.76 -31.55
CA GLU A 62 13.40 9.94 -32.26
C GLU A 62 14.26 10.98 -31.56
N CYS A 63 15.45 10.57 -31.13
CA CYS A 63 16.38 11.41 -30.38
C CYS A 63 17.75 11.47 -31.05
N TYR A 64 18.52 12.50 -30.74
CA TYR A 64 19.94 12.54 -31.07
C TYR A 64 20.75 13.30 -30.03
N PHE A 65 22.01 12.91 -29.88
CA PHE A 65 22.99 13.68 -29.11
C PHE A 65 23.80 14.59 -30.02
N GLN A 66 24.09 15.78 -29.52
CA GLN A 66 25.09 16.69 -30.06
C GLN A 66 26.20 16.85 -29.02
N ILE A 67 27.43 16.58 -29.44
CA ILE A 67 28.62 16.56 -28.58
C ILE A 67 29.61 17.58 -29.15
N GLU A 68 30.03 18.52 -28.32
CA GLU A 68 30.99 19.57 -28.68
C GLU A 68 32.00 19.78 -27.55
N GLY A 69 33.30 19.60 -27.85
CA GLY A 69 34.35 19.80 -26.85
C GLY A 69 35.67 19.12 -27.18
N ALA A 70 36.61 19.20 -26.24
CA ALA A 70 37.97 18.70 -26.41
C ALA A 70 38.06 17.16 -26.50
N ASP A 71 37.15 16.45 -25.84
CA ASP A 71 37.05 14.99 -25.79
C ASP A 71 35.86 14.45 -26.60
N GLU A 72 35.34 15.22 -27.56
CA GLU A 72 34.10 14.91 -28.28
C GLU A 72 34.11 13.56 -29.02
N THR A 73 35.28 13.10 -29.46
CA THR A 73 35.40 11.81 -30.18
C THR A 73 35.32 10.63 -29.21
N ILE A 74 35.96 10.75 -28.03
CA ILE A 74 35.92 9.72 -26.99
C ILE A 74 34.50 9.62 -26.42
N ALA A 75 33.91 10.77 -26.10
CA ALA A 75 32.53 10.85 -25.61
C ALA A 75 31.53 10.27 -26.61
N TYR A 76 31.72 10.49 -27.91
CA TYR A 76 30.89 9.90 -28.96
C TYR A 76 30.94 8.37 -28.95
N ASP A 77 32.14 7.79 -28.94
CA ASP A 77 32.31 6.34 -29.04
C ASP A 77 31.75 5.62 -27.80
N GLU A 78 32.04 6.12 -26.59
CA GLU A 78 31.57 5.54 -25.34
C GLU A 78 30.06 5.70 -25.16
N LEU A 79 29.51 6.90 -25.40
CA LEU A 79 28.07 7.14 -25.23
C LEU A 79 27.26 6.35 -26.26
N LYS A 80 27.74 6.22 -27.50
CA LYS A 80 27.07 5.42 -28.52
C LYS A 80 27.05 3.94 -28.13
N LEU A 81 28.16 3.41 -27.62
CA LEU A 81 28.24 2.04 -27.14
C LEU A 81 27.24 1.80 -25.99
N PHE A 82 27.19 2.73 -25.03
CA PHE A 82 26.27 2.67 -23.89
C PHE A 82 24.80 2.65 -24.35
N ILE A 83 24.42 3.54 -25.27
CA ILE A 83 23.06 3.59 -25.84
C ILE A 83 22.69 2.28 -26.55
N GLU A 84 23.63 1.68 -27.28
CA GLU A 84 23.38 0.46 -28.06
C GLU A 84 23.35 -0.82 -27.20
N GLN A 85 24.06 -0.87 -26.07
CA GLN A 85 24.28 -2.12 -25.31
C GLN A 85 23.70 -2.13 -23.90
N GLU A 86 23.71 -1.00 -23.19
CA GLU A 86 23.40 -0.95 -21.76
C GLU A 86 22.10 -0.21 -21.47
N PHE A 87 21.80 0.82 -22.25
CA PHE A 87 20.70 1.74 -21.96
C PHE A 87 19.33 1.05 -21.85
N MET A 88 19.08 0.02 -22.68
CA MET A 88 17.84 -0.76 -22.63
C MET A 88 17.60 -1.50 -21.31
N HIS A 89 18.66 -1.75 -20.53
CA HIS A 89 18.60 -2.41 -19.23
C HIS A 89 18.40 -1.43 -18.08
N CYS A 90 18.46 -0.12 -18.35
CA CYS A 90 18.22 0.94 -17.36
C CYS A 90 16.72 1.17 -17.09
N ASP A 91 15.81 0.52 -17.82
CA ASP A 91 14.37 0.59 -17.60
C ASP A 91 13.79 -0.82 -17.35
N SER A 92 12.86 -0.92 -16.40
CA SER A 92 12.24 -2.18 -16.01
C SER A 92 10.78 -2.13 -16.43
N PRO A 93 10.24 -3.18 -17.07
CA PRO A 93 8.86 -3.18 -17.50
C PRO A 93 7.94 -3.02 -16.30
N ILE A 94 7.03 -2.05 -16.39
CA ILE A 94 5.98 -1.87 -15.41
C ILE A 94 4.99 -3.01 -15.57
N VAL A 95 4.78 -3.81 -14.52
CA VAL A 95 3.65 -4.73 -14.48
C VAL A 95 2.37 -3.87 -14.45
N HIS A 96 1.57 -3.96 -15.51
CA HIS A 96 0.23 -3.40 -15.55
C HIS A 96 -0.68 -4.36 -14.77
N GLU A 97 -0.91 -4.07 -13.48
CA GLU A 97 -2.01 -4.68 -12.76
C GLU A 97 -3.33 -4.03 -13.20
N GLN A 98 -4.30 -4.89 -13.49
CA GLN A 98 -5.64 -4.50 -13.87
C GLN A 98 -6.29 -3.70 -12.73
N ALA A 99 -7.15 -2.74 -13.09
CA ALA A 99 -7.93 -1.96 -12.14
C ALA A 99 -8.58 -2.89 -11.12
N THR A 100 -8.13 -2.79 -9.86
CA THR A 100 -8.64 -3.62 -8.77
C THR A 100 -10.11 -3.28 -8.56
N GLU A 101 -10.99 -4.27 -8.70
CA GLU A 101 -12.39 -4.13 -8.28
C GLU A 101 -12.43 -3.72 -6.80
N GLN A 102 -13.32 -2.79 -6.46
CA GLN A 102 -13.51 -2.37 -5.07
C GLN A 102 -13.77 -3.59 -4.19
N GLN A 103 -12.95 -3.76 -3.16
CA GLN A 103 -13.08 -4.91 -2.27
C GLN A 103 -14.40 -4.82 -1.49
N VAL A 104 -15.16 -5.90 -1.48
CA VAL A 104 -16.41 -5.96 -0.70
C VAL A 104 -16.07 -5.88 0.78
N LEU A 105 -16.80 -5.05 1.53
CA LEU A 105 -16.60 -4.95 2.97
C LEU A 105 -16.97 -6.28 3.64
N PRO A 106 -16.14 -6.86 4.51
CA PRO A 106 -16.50 -8.03 5.28
C PRO A 106 -17.79 -7.80 6.06
N ILE A 107 -18.69 -8.79 6.07
CA ILE A 107 -20.01 -8.63 6.71
C ILE A 107 -19.82 -8.34 8.19
N PHE A 108 -18.87 -9.02 8.83
CA PHE A 108 -18.48 -8.72 10.19
C PHE A 108 -18.25 -7.23 10.41
N LEU A 109 -17.39 -6.59 9.61
CA LEU A 109 -17.06 -5.18 9.77
C LEU A 109 -18.22 -4.26 9.34
N SER A 110 -18.98 -4.63 8.30
CA SER A 110 -20.10 -3.84 7.77
C SER A 110 -21.23 -3.58 8.77
N ARG A 111 -21.34 -4.43 9.80
CA ARG A 111 -22.33 -4.33 10.88
C ARG A 111 -21.82 -3.56 12.09
N SER A 112 -20.64 -2.94 12.01
CA SER A 112 -20.19 -1.95 13.00
C SER A 112 -21.16 -0.76 13.01
N THR A 113 -21.38 -0.21 14.19
CA THR A 113 -22.16 1.02 14.40
C THR A 113 -21.35 2.29 14.14
N SER A 114 -20.02 2.16 14.09
CA SER A 114 -19.11 3.25 13.77
C SER A 114 -19.18 3.64 12.29
N PRO A 115 -19.02 4.94 11.95
CA PRO A 115 -18.94 5.35 10.56
C PRO A 115 -17.78 4.68 9.82
N ILE A 116 -18.06 4.10 8.66
CA ILE A 116 -17.07 3.47 7.78
C ILE A 116 -16.92 4.30 6.52
N LEU A 117 -15.74 4.88 6.36
CA LEU A 117 -15.35 5.63 5.17
C LEU A 117 -14.57 4.71 4.22
N ARG A 118 -14.64 5.00 2.92
CA ARG A 118 -14.01 4.20 1.86
C ARG A 118 -12.88 4.97 1.19
N GLY A 119 -11.87 4.24 0.77
CA GLY A 119 -10.76 4.75 -0.05
C GLY A 119 -10.23 3.70 -1.00
N LYS A 120 -8.95 3.80 -1.34
CA LYS A 120 -8.19 2.80 -2.09
C LYS A 120 -6.95 2.44 -1.28
N GLY A 121 -6.87 1.22 -0.77
CA GLY A 121 -5.72 0.70 -0.06
C GLY A 121 -4.59 0.35 -1.01
N VAL A 122 -3.51 1.13 -0.98
CA VAL A 122 -2.34 0.99 -1.87
C VAL A 122 -1.14 0.33 -1.19
N SER A 123 -1.12 0.26 0.15
CA SER A 123 -0.25 -0.64 0.92
C SER A 123 -1.12 -1.44 1.87
N LYS A 124 -1.15 -2.76 1.70
CA LYS A 124 -2.10 -3.67 2.36
C LYS A 124 -1.72 -3.94 3.82
N GLY A 125 -2.69 -3.85 4.72
CA GLY A 125 -2.55 -4.21 6.13
C GLY A 125 -3.70 -3.67 6.97
N ILE A 126 -3.61 -3.90 8.27
CA ILE A 126 -4.62 -3.44 9.24
C ILE A 126 -3.94 -2.79 10.45
N ALA A 127 -4.47 -1.65 10.88
CA ALA A 127 -3.93 -0.85 11.96
C ALA A 127 -4.99 -0.08 12.72
N LYS A 128 -4.68 0.31 13.96
CA LYS A 128 -5.47 1.26 14.75
C LYS A 128 -4.52 2.26 15.39
N GLY A 129 -4.93 3.52 15.46
CA GLY A 129 -4.17 4.56 16.13
C GLY A 129 -4.97 5.82 16.39
N GLN A 130 -4.37 6.74 17.13
CA GLN A 130 -4.83 8.12 17.25
C GLN A 130 -4.59 8.87 15.94
N VAL A 131 -5.47 9.81 15.62
CA VAL A 131 -5.37 10.61 14.40
C VAL A 131 -4.32 11.70 14.61
N VAL A 132 -3.28 11.69 13.78
CA VAL A 132 -2.32 12.79 13.69
C VAL A 132 -2.48 13.45 12.34
N PHE A 133 -3.11 14.61 12.33
CA PHE A 133 -3.33 15.37 11.10
C PHE A 133 -2.09 16.17 10.74
N ILE A 134 -1.60 16.00 9.52
CA ILE A 134 -0.51 16.78 8.96
C ILE A 134 -0.98 17.50 7.70
N ARG A 135 -0.42 18.69 7.48
CA ARG A 135 -0.66 19.49 6.29
C ARG A 135 0.57 19.46 5.42
N SER A 136 0.38 19.31 4.11
CA SER A 136 1.45 19.57 3.16
C SER A 136 1.78 21.09 3.22
N PRO A 137 3.04 21.47 3.43
CA PRO A 137 3.41 22.88 3.47
C PRO A 137 3.22 23.54 2.10
N ASP A 138 2.65 24.74 2.09
CA ASP A 138 2.60 25.59 0.89
C ASP A 138 3.71 26.64 1.03
N LEU A 139 4.82 26.43 0.31
CA LEU A 139 5.98 27.32 0.36
C LEU A 139 5.65 28.73 -0.15
N GLN A 140 4.75 28.88 -1.11
CA GLN A 140 4.34 30.20 -1.61
C GLN A 140 3.56 30.97 -0.54
N HIS A 141 2.64 30.29 0.13
CA HIS A 141 1.91 30.89 1.25
C HIS A 141 2.83 31.24 2.42
N LEU A 142 3.77 30.34 2.78
CA LEU A 142 4.73 30.59 3.85
C LEU A 142 5.66 31.78 3.54
N ALA A 143 6.08 31.93 2.27
CA ALA A 143 6.90 33.05 1.84
C ALA A 143 6.24 34.43 2.04
N GLN A 144 4.91 34.51 2.10
CA GLN A 144 4.19 35.76 2.35
C GLN A 144 4.31 36.25 3.80
N ALA A 145 4.56 35.33 4.74
CA ALA A 145 4.75 35.66 6.15
C ALA A 145 6.18 36.14 6.48
N GLU A 146 7.13 35.87 5.60
CA GLU A 146 8.54 36.23 5.76
C GLU A 146 8.82 37.69 5.34
N SER A 147 9.81 38.30 5.99
CA SER A 147 10.24 39.66 5.67
C SER A 147 11.10 39.69 4.41
N ASP A 148 11.07 40.83 3.70
CA ASP A 148 11.94 41.04 2.54
C ASP A 148 13.42 41.01 2.96
N GLY A 149 14.24 40.26 2.22
CA GLY A 149 15.67 40.11 2.41
C GLY A 149 16.47 40.64 1.22
N SER A 150 17.74 40.96 1.41
CA SER A 150 18.62 41.32 0.28
C SER A 150 19.00 40.08 -0.54
N LEU A 151 19.20 40.22 -1.85
CA LEU A 151 19.61 39.11 -2.74
C LEU A 151 20.85 38.35 -2.23
N ILE A 152 21.81 39.04 -1.62
CA ILE A 152 23.03 38.42 -1.07
C ILE A 152 22.69 37.52 0.13
N GLN A 153 21.82 37.99 1.04
CA GLN A 153 21.37 37.21 2.20
C GLN A 153 20.54 36.01 1.75
N GLN A 154 19.62 36.20 0.80
CA GLN A 154 18.80 35.13 0.24
C GLN A 154 19.68 34.03 -0.38
N SER A 155 20.62 34.43 -1.25
CA SER A 155 21.54 33.50 -1.91
C SER A 155 22.41 32.73 -0.92
N ALA A 156 22.91 33.40 0.13
CA ALA A 156 23.71 32.75 1.17
C ALA A 156 22.87 31.75 2.00
N ALA A 157 21.64 32.11 2.36
CA ALA A 157 20.73 31.24 3.09
C ALA A 157 20.38 29.99 2.27
N LEU A 158 20.03 30.16 0.99
CA LEU A 158 19.71 29.05 0.08
C LEU A 158 20.90 28.10 -0.13
N LYS A 159 22.11 28.63 -0.35
CA LYS A 159 23.32 27.80 -0.48
C LYS A 159 23.58 26.97 0.77
N ASN A 160 23.46 27.60 1.94
CA ASN A 160 23.64 26.89 3.20
C ASN A 160 22.55 25.83 3.41
N ALA A 161 21.30 26.15 3.10
CA ALA A 161 20.18 25.21 3.21
C ALA A 161 20.31 24.02 2.27
N LEU A 162 20.74 24.25 1.02
CA LEU A 162 21.03 23.20 0.05
C LEU A 162 22.19 22.30 0.53
N HIS A 163 23.26 22.89 1.05
CA HIS A 163 24.39 22.14 1.63
C HIS A 163 23.94 21.23 2.78
N LEU A 164 23.20 21.78 3.74
CA LEU A 164 22.68 21.01 4.88
C LEU A 164 21.71 19.91 4.45
N ALA A 165 20.86 20.17 3.44
CA ALA A 165 19.98 19.16 2.88
C ALA A 165 20.75 18.00 2.25
N ARG A 166 21.82 18.28 1.49
CA ARG A 166 22.71 17.27 0.90
C ARG A 166 23.42 16.43 1.97
N GLU A 167 23.98 17.07 2.99
CA GLU A 167 24.64 16.35 4.10
C GLU A 167 23.67 15.43 4.84
N LYS A 168 22.47 15.93 5.17
CA LYS A 168 21.47 15.14 5.87
C LYS A 168 21.00 13.94 5.06
N LEU A 169 20.73 14.14 3.76
CA LEU A 169 20.28 13.05 2.89
C LEU A 169 21.36 11.96 2.74
N ARG A 170 22.65 12.33 2.68
CA ARG A 170 23.75 11.36 2.67
C ARG A 170 23.82 10.55 3.96
N LEU A 171 23.54 11.15 5.11
CA LEU A 171 23.44 10.43 6.39
C LEU A 171 22.23 9.48 6.41
N ASP A 172 21.08 9.94 5.90
CA ASP A 172 19.87 9.12 5.81
C ASP A 172 20.13 7.88 4.94
N ILE A 173 20.80 8.03 3.77
CA ILE A 173 21.20 6.93 2.88
C ILE A 173 22.06 5.89 3.61
N GLN A 174 23.02 6.32 4.43
CA GLN A 174 23.89 5.41 5.19
C GLN A 174 23.16 4.64 6.29
N SER A 175 21.97 5.09 6.69
CA SER A 175 21.17 4.48 7.76
C SER A 175 20.16 3.46 7.26
N VAL A 176 20.00 3.32 5.95
CA VAL A 176 19.03 2.42 5.31
C VAL A 176 19.72 1.48 4.32
N GLU A 177 19.07 0.36 4.01
CA GLU A 177 19.56 -0.62 3.04
C GLU A 177 18.45 -0.99 2.04
N GLY A 178 18.84 -1.65 0.95
CA GLY A 178 17.92 -2.21 -0.04
C GLY A 178 17.21 -1.15 -0.89
N GLU A 179 15.93 -1.38 -1.18
CA GLU A 179 15.14 -0.54 -2.08
C GLU A 179 14.98 0.90 -1.56
N ILE A 180 14.96 1.09 -0.24
CA ILE A 180 14.89 2.40 0.41
C ILE A 180 16.15 3.22 0.10
N ALA A 181 17.34 2.60 0.18
CA ALA A 181 18.59 3.24 -0.15
C ALA A 181 18.60 3.69 -1.62
N ASN A 182 18.16 2.84 -2.55
CA ASN A 182 18.07 3.16 -3.97
C ASN A 182 17.17 4.39 -4.25
N ILE A 183 16.03 4.49 -3.53
CA ILE A 183 15.13 5.64 -3.64
C ILE A 183 15.83 6.91 -3.15
N LEU A 184 16.49 6.86 -1.99
CA LEU A 184 17.18 8.01 -1.43
C LEU A 184 18.41 8.43 -2.26
N GLU A 185 19.14 7.48 -2.84
CA GLU A 185 20.25 7.75 -3.76
C GLU A 185 19.77 8.51 -5.01
N ALA A 186 18.63 8.10 -5.59
CA ALA A 186 18.02 8.82 -6.70
C ALA A 186 17.62 10.25 -6.30
N GLN A 187 17.12 10.45 -5.08
CA GLN A 187 16.84 11.79 -4.55
C GLN A 187 18.13 12.61 -4.32
N SER A 188 19.22 11.99 -3.87
CA SER A 188 20.51 12.66 -3.67
C SER A 188 21.09 13.14 -4.99
N GLN A 189 20.97 12.33 -6.04
CA GLN A 189 21.42 12.69 -7.38
C GLN A 189 20.65 13.90 -7.92
N LEU A 190 19.32 13.93 -7.74
CA LEU A 190 18.52 15.11 -8.08
C LEU A 190 18.94 16.36 -7.29
N LEU A 191 19.24 16.21 -6.01
CA LEU A 191 19.68 17.31 -5.16
C LEU A 191 21.09 17.81 -5.50
N ASP A 192 21.96 16.95 -6.03
CA ASP A 192 23.33 17.26 -6.46
C ASP A 192 23.38 17.85 -7.89
N ASP A 193 22.28 17.81 -8.66
CA ASP A 193 22.17 18.37 -10.02
C ASP A 193 22.49 19.89 -10.04
N GLU A 194 23.32 20.31 -10.99
CA GLU A 194 23.76 21.71 -11.13
C GLU A 194 22.60 22.65 -11.45
N ASP A 195 21.57 22.17 -12.16
CA ASP A 195 20.40 22.97 -12.52
C ASP A 195 19.55 23.33 -11.29
N VAL A 196 19.60 22.53 -10.21
CA VAL A 196 18.93 22.86 -8.94
C VAL A 196 19.55 24.09 -8.32
N GLU A 197 20.88 24.12 -8.16
CA GLU A 197 21.56 25.28 -7.58
C GLU A 197 21.43 26.50 -8.49
N ALA A 198 21.56 26.33 -9.80
CA ALA A 198 21.40 27.40 -10.77
C ALA A 198 19.98 27.99 -10.72
N CYS A 199 18.94 27.16 -10.70
CA CYS A 199 17.55 27.59 -10.62
C CYS A 199 17.25 28.31 -9.29
N LEU A 200 17.74 27.79 -8.16
CA LEU A 200 17.57 28.42 -6.84
C LEU A 200 18.18 29.83 -6.78
N LEU A 201 19.39 29.99 -7.34
CA LEU A 201 20.12 31.26 -7.31
C LEU A 201 19.70 32.22 -8.43
N GLY A 202 18.96 31.73 -9.43
CA GLY A 202 18.47 32.51 -10.56
C GLY A 202 17.23 33.37 -10.26
N GLN A 203 16.56 33.16 -9.12
CA GLN A 203 15.28 33.79 -8.77
C GLN A 203 15.43 35.24 -8.26
N ASN A 204 15.99 36.13 -9.09
CA ASN A 204 16.28 37.52 -8.74
C ASN A 204 15.06 38.39 -8.41
N GLN A 205 13.85 37.93 -8.73
CA GLN A 205 12.59 38.65 -8.48
C GLN A 205 11.98 38.32 -7.11
N ALA A 206 12.54 37.34 -6.39
CA ALA A 206 12.05 36.92 -5.09
C ALA A 206 12.35 37.98 -4.00
N ARG A 207 11.39 38.16 -3.10
CA ARG A 207 11.51 39.07 -1.95
C ARG A 207 12.31 38.47 -0.81
N ASN A 208 12.26 37.15 -0.64
CA ASN A 208 12.97 36.41 0.40
C ASN A 208 13.38 35.01 -0.09
N GLU A 209 14.21 34.32 0.69
CA GLU A 209 14.74 33.00 0.38
C GLU A 209 13.65 31.92 0.22
N VAL A 210 12.54 32.05 0.93
CA VAL A 210 11.43 31.09 0.85
C VAL A 210 10.65 31.27 -0.45
N GLU A 211 10.44 32.52 -0.88
CA GLU A 211 9.83 32.84 -2.17
C GLU A 211 10.71 32.37 -3.33
N ALA A 212 12.04 32.59 -3.24
CA ALA A 212 13.01 32.10 -4.20
C ALA A 212 12.97 30.57 -4.31
N LEU A 213 12.94 29.86 -3.17
CA LEU A 213 12.78 28.42 -3.15
C LEU A 213 11.45 27.99 -3.78
N ALA A 214 10.33 28.64 -3.42
CA ALA A 214 9.01 28.29 -3.97
C ALA A 214 8.94 28.49 -5.49
N MET A 215 9.53 29.57 -6.01
CA MET A 215 9.63 29.83 -7.45
C MET A 215 10.48 28.79 -8.17
N ALA A 216 11.66 28.47 -7.63
CA ALA A 216 12.55 27.47 -8.20
C ALA A 216 11.92 26.08 -8.23
N ILE A 217 11.27 25.65 -7.15
CA ILE A 217 10.60 24.35 -7.09
C ILE A 217 9.44 24.26 -8.08
N GLU A 218 8.69 25.34 -8.26
CA GLU A 218 7.62 25.38 -9.28
C GLU A 218 8.22 25.28 -10.69
N GLU A 219 9.27 26.05 -10.99
CA GLU A 219 9.98 26.00 -12.28
C GLU A 219 10.52 24.59 -12.59
N LEU A 220 11.17 23.95 -11.62
CA LEU A 220 11.68 22.58 -11.75
C LEU A 220 10.56 21.53 -11.86
N SER A 221 9.39 21.78 -11.30
CA SER A 221 8.25 20.84 -11.32
C SER A 221 7.47 20.87 -12.64
N LEU A 222 7.48 21.99 -13.36
CA LEU A 222 6.68 22.19 -14.58
C LEU A 222 6.90 21.10 -15.64
N PRO A 223 8.15 20.72 -16.02
CA PRO A 223 8.36 19.72 -17.06
C PRO A 223 7.81 18.34 -16.70
N PHE A 224 7.84 17.98 -15.41
CA PHE A 224 7.28 16.72 -14.90
C PHE A 224 5.76 16.75 -14.93
N ARG A 225 5.14 17.85 -14.48
CA ARG A 225 3.69 18.02 -14.46
C ARG A 225 3.08 18.00 -15.86
N GLU A 226 3.75 18.61 -16.83
CA GLU A 226 3.32 18.68 -18.23
C GLU A 226 3.71 17.45 -19.08
N SER A 227 4.47 16.51 -18.51
CA SER A 227 4.90 15.31 -19.23
C SER A 227 3.71 14.49 -19.72
N SER A 228 3.84 13.93 -20.91
CA SER A 228 2.86 12.97 -21.47
C SER A 228 2.92 11.60 -20.78
N SER A 229 4.06 11.25 -20.17
CA SER A 229 4.24 10.01 -19.41
C SER A 229 3.62 10.10 -18.00
N GLU A 230 2.73 9.16 -17.67
CA GLU A 230 2.16 9.08 -16.33
C GLU A 230 3.22 8.83 -15.26
N TYR A 231 4.21 8.00 -15.58
CA TYR A 231 5.34 7.72 -14.71
C TYR A 231 6.13 9.00 -14.38
N LEU A 232 6.42 9.83 -15.38
CA LEU A 232 7.14 11.09 -15.18
C LEU A 232 6.31 12.09 -14.36
N ARG A 233 5.00 12.19 -14.62
CA ARG A 233 4.10 13.02 -13.80
C ARG A 233 4.10 12.61 -12.33
N GLN A 234 4.18 11.30 -12.03
CA GLN A 234 4.25 10.80 -10.65
C GLN A 234 5.54 11.24 -9.92
N ARG A 235 6.59 11.63 -10.65
CA ARG A 235 7.87 12.10 -10.08
C ARG A 235 7.91 13.58 -9.71
N GLU A 236 6.88 14.37 -10.02
CA GLU A 236 6.73 15.73 -9.50
C GLU A 236 6.87 15.76 -7.96
N LEU A 237 6.43 14.69 -7.29
CA LEU A 237 6.57 14.51 -5.85
C LEU A 237 8.03 14.47 -5.36
N ASP A 238 8.96 13.97 -6.17
CA ASP A 238 10.38 13.95 -5.82
C ASP A 238 10.93 15.38 -5.77
N ILE A 239 10.50 16.25 -6.69
CA ILE A 239 10.89 17.67 -6.74
C ILE A 239 10.27 18.44 -5.56
N LYS A 240 9.02 18.15 -5.21
CA LYS A 240 8.39 18.70 -4.00
C LYS A 240 9.11 18.25 -2.73
N ASP A 241 9.52 16.98 -2.64
CA ASP A 241 10.32 16.47 -1.53
C ASP A 241 11.66 17.21 -1.39
N LEU A 242 12.35 17.43 -2.52
CA LEU A 242 13.56 18.25 -2.58
C LEU A 242 13.32 19.64 -2.00
N GLY A 243 12.24 20.31 -2.43
CA GLY A 243 11.85 21.62 -1.91
C GLY A 243 11.66 21.64 -0.40
N LEU A 244 10.95 20.65 0.15
CA LEU A 244 10.73 20.55 1.60
C LEU A 244 12.02 20.24 2.39
N ARG A 245 12.91 19.43 1.83
CA ARG A 245 14.23 19.13 2.43
C ARG A 245 15.13 20.36 2.48
N ILE A 246 15.08 21.24 1.49
CA ILE A 246 15.80 22.52 1.53
C ILE A 246 15.11 23.45 2.53
N ALA A 247 13.78 23.56 2.47
CA ALA A 247 12.98 24.45 3.29
C ALA A 247 13.20 24.24 4.80
N ILE A 248 13.40 22.99 5.27
CA ILE A 248 13.56 22.69 6.70
C ILE A 248 14.85 23.30 7.30
N ASN A 249 15.76 23.74 6.44
CA ASN A 249 17.00 24.41 6.82
C ASN A 249 16.93 25.94 6.67
N LEU A 250 15.75 26.49 6.38
CA LEU A 250 15.47 27.93 6.30
C LEU A 250 14.77 28.45 7.56
N SER A 251 14.47 29.75 7.59
CA SER A 251 13.76 30.45 8.68
C SER A 251 12.41 29.81 9.04
N ILE A 252 11.78 29.13 8.08
CA ILE A 252 10.44 28.54 8.20
C ILE A 252 10.43 27.13 8.81
N LYS A 253 11.57 26.62 9.29
CA LYS A 253 11.73 25.26 9.83
C LYS A 253 10.60 24.84 10.77
N ASP A 254 10.26 25.68 11.75
CA ASP A 254 9.26 25.35 12.77
C ASP A 254 7.84 25.23 12.19
N MET A 255 7.57 25.87 11.05
CA MET A 255 6.27 25.84 10.37
C MET A 255 6.07 24.60 9.50
N ILE A 256 7.16 23.93 9.11
CA ILE A 256 7.12 22.76 8.21
C ILE A 256 7.59 21.47 8.88
N GLN A 257 8.08 21.56 10.12
CA GLN A 257 8.50 20.41 10.88
C GLN A 257 7.32 19.47 11.16
N LEU A 258 7.54 18.18 10.93
CA LEU A 258 6.55 17.15 11.22
C LEU A 258 6.44 16.91 12.73
N PRO A 259 5.24 16.55 13.22
CA PRO A 259 5.05 16.23 14.63
C PRO A 259 5.78 14.95 15.01
N GLU A 260 6.34 14.92 16.22
CA GLU A 260 6.83 13.68 16.83
C GLU A 260 5.65 12.82 17.29
N LEU A 261 5.60 11.57 16.83
CA LEU A 261 4.58 10.61 17.24
C LEU A 261 4.93 10.08 18.64
N LYS A 262 3.96 10.12 19.57
CA LYS A 262 4.15 9.72 20.98
C LYS A 262 3.39 8.46 21.37
N GLU A 263 2.48 8.03 20.53
CA GLU A 263 1.61 6.87 20.73
C GLU A 263 1.22 6.29 19.37
N ASN A 264 0.64 5.09 19.37
CA ASN A 264 0.18 4.42 18.16
C ASN A 264 -0.76 5.35 17.36
N SER A 265 -0.30 5.78 16.19
CA SER A 265 -0.90 6.86 15.42
C SER A 265 -1.17 6.44 13.97
N ILE A 266 -2.29 6.92 13.44
CA ILE A 266 -2.56 6.94 12.00
C ILE A 266 -2.38 8.38 11.53
N VAL A 267 -1.43 8.58 10.62
CA VAL A 267 -1.14 9.90 10.06
C VAL A 267 -2.11 10.17 8.94
N VAL A 268 -2.84 11.29 9.03
CA VAL A 268 -3.78 11.74 8.00
C VAL A 268 -3.22 12.99 7.33
N CYS A 269 -2.94 12.91 6.04
CA CYS A 269 -2.42 14.01 5.24
C CYS A 269 -3.48 14.54 4.27
N GLN A 270 -3.77 15.84 4.30
CA GLN A 270 -4.71 16.47 3.36
C GLN A 270 -4.22 16.45 1.91
N GLY A 271 -2.91 16.47 1.71
CA GLY A 271 -2.29 16.43 0.40
C GLY A 271 -1.61 15.11 0.14
N LEU A 272 -0.41 15.21 -0.41
CA LEU A 272 0.47 14.08 -0.64
C LEU A 272 1.53 14.04 0.47
N LEU A 273 1.87 12.84 0.92
CA LEU A 273 3.03 12.61 1.76
C LEU A 273 4.22 12.31 0.85
N THR A 274 5.31 13.06 1.01
CA THR A 274 6.53 12.79 0.25
C THR A 274 7.32 11.62 0.86
N PRO A 275 8.24 10.99 0.10
CA PRO A 275 9.11 9.93 0.63
C PRO A 275 9.90 10.37 1.87
N GLY A 276 10.49 11.57 1.85
CA GLY A 276 11.25 12.11 2.96
C GLY A 276 10.40 12.37 4.21
N GLN A 277 9.15 12.81 4.03
CA GLN A 277 8.22 12.97 5.15
C GLN A 277 7.82 11.64 5.78
N LEU A 278 7.54 10.61 4.97
CA LEU A 278 7.21 9.28 5.47
C LEU A 278 8.36 8.69 6.28
N LEU A 279 9.59 8.78 5.77
CA LEU A 279 10.80 8.34 6.48
C LEU A 279 11.02 9.10 7.80
N THR A 280 10.74 10.41 7.81
CA THR A 280 10.84 11.22 9.03
C THR A 280 9.82 10.82 10.09
N LEU A 281 8.61 10.40 9.67
CA LEU A 281 7.54 9.92 10.56
C LEU A 281 7.74 8.46 11.00
N GLN A 282 8.60 7.73 10.29
CA GLN A 282 8.80 6.30 10.49
C GLN A 282 9.38 6.03 11.88
N SER A 283 8.50 5.59 12.76
CA SER A 283 8.78 5.17 14.13
C SER A 283 7.88 3.99 14.46
N HIS A 284 8.14 3.28 15.57
CA HIS A 284 7.26 2.20 16.02
C HIS A 284 5.83 2.69 16.36
N TYR A 285 5.65 4.00 16.52
CA TYR A 285 4.34 4.63 16.74
C TYR A 285 3.56 4.88 15.46
N LEU A 286 4.19 4.92 14.28
CA LEU A 286 3.47 5.04 13.01
C LEU A 286 2.79 3.70 12.68
N GLN A 287 1.47 3.65 12.81
CA GLN A 287 0.69 2.43 12.55
C GLN A 287 0.07 2.41 11.16
N GLY A 288 -0.11 3.56 10.51
CA GLY A 288 -0.69 3.64 9.18
C GLY A 288 -0.80 5.06 8.66
N VAL A 289 -1.11 5.19 7.37
CA VAL A 289 -1.18 6.47 6.66
C VAL A 289 -2.46 6.57 5.85
N VAL A 290 -3.12 7.73 5.90
CA VAL A 290 -4.23 8.12 5.02
C VAL A 290 -3.84 9.40 4.29
N MET A 291 -3.98 9.45 2.96
CA MET A 291 -3.63 10.63 2.15
C MET A 291 -4.57 10.82 0.95
N ALA A 292 -4.59 12.01 0.34
CA ALA A 292 -5.62 12.34 -0.66
C ALA A 292 -5.48 11.57 -1.97
N GLN A 293 -4.26 11.40 -2.44
CA GLN A 293 -3.95 10.71 -3.68
C GLN A 293 -2.66 9.93 -3.47
N GLY A 294 -2.43 8.92 -4.31
CA GLY A 294 -1.22 8.11 -4.26
C GLY A 294 -1.30 7.09 -5.37
N ALA A 295 -0.37 7.18 -6.33
CA ALA A 295 -0.22 6.13 -7.31
C ALA A 295 0.44 4.93 -6.63
N GLU A 296 -0.01 3.72 -6.94
CA GLU A 296 0.56 2.47 -6.40
C GLU A 296 2.08 2.37 -6.64
N LYS A 297 2.58 3.03 -7.69
CA LYS A 297 3.99 3.06 -8.11
C LYS A 297 4.77 4.27 -7.63
N SER A 298 4.14 5.14 -6.83
CA SER A 298 4.85 6.27 -6.22
C SER A 298 5.84 5.78 -5.18
N HIS A 299 6.98 6.45 -5.06
CA HIS A 299 8.02 6.09 -4.08
C HIS A 299 7.49 6.06 -2.64
N THR A 300 6.56 6.95 -2.27
CA THR A 300 5.92 6.91 -0.95
C THR A 300 5.16 5.61 -0.71
N VAL A 301 4.42 5.10 -1.71
CA VAL A 301 3.67 3.85 -1.58
C VAL A 301 4.61 2.65 -1.51
N ILE A 302 5.64 2.61 -2.36
CA ILE A 302 6.66 1.56 -2.33
C ILE A 302 7.32 1.52 -0.95
N LEU A 303 7.74 2.68 -0.42
CA LEU A 303 8.30 2.77 0.94
C LEU A 303 7.34 2.28 2.02
N ALA A 304 6.04 2.60 1.91
CA ALA A 304 5.04 2.10 2.85
C ALA A 304 4.90 0.57 2.78
N GLN A 305 4.94 -0.02 1.58
CA GLN A 305 4.86 -1.47 1.37
C GLN A 305 6.10 -2.19 1.94
N THR A 306 7.30 -1.71 1.61
CA THR A 306 8.57 -2.29 2.11
C THR A 306 8.62 -2.30 3.64
N ASN A 307 8.03 -1.28 4.29
CA ASN A 307 7.98 -1.17 5.74
C ASN A 307 6.71 -1.76 6.37
N ALA A 308 5.87 -2.46 5.59
CA ALA A 308 4.59 -3.04 6.03
C ALA A 308 3.66 -2.02 6.74
N ILE A 309 3.69 -0.76 6.31
CA ILE A 309 2.84 0.32 6.81
C ILE A 309 1.56 0.34 5.97
N PRO A 310 0.37 0.08 6.56
CA PRO A 310 -0.90 0.20 5.86
C PRO A 310 -1.10 1.63 5.35
N LEU A 311 -1.40 1.77 4.05
CA LEU A 311 -1.61 3.06 3.40
C LEU A 311 -2.90 3.04 2.57
N LEU A 312 -3.77 4.03 2.80
CA LEU A 312 -5.03 4.21 2.09
C LEU A 312 -5.15 5.61 1.51
N CYS A 313 -5.46 5.68 0.22
CA CYS A 313 -5.76 6.93 -0.47
C CYS A 313 -7.27 7.19 -0.40
N ALA A 314 -7.67 8.37 0.06
CA ALA A 314 -9.08 8.74 0.21
C ALA A 314 -9.38 10.09 -0.43
N SER A 315 -10.63 10.32 -0.83
CA SER A 315 -11.04 11.62 -1.39
C SER A 315 -10.87 12.76 -0.38
N GLY A 316 -10.75 14.00 -0.88
CA GLY A 316 -10.65 15.18 -0.03
C GLY A 316 -11.80 15.28 0.99
N ASP A 317 -13.02 14.95 0.58
CA ASP A 317 -14.20 14.97 1.45
C ASP A 317 -14.09 13.98 2.62
N VAL A 318 -13.54 12.78 2.35
CA VAL A 318 -13.27 11.79 3.40
C VAL A 318 -12.23 12.34 4.36
N ILE A 319 -11.13 12.93 3.88
CA ILE A 319 -10.08 13.48 4.74
C ILE A 319 -10.57 14.65 5.58
N GLU A 320 -11.41 15.53 5.02
CA GLU A 320 -12.05 16.62 5.76
C GLU A 320 -12.90 16.08 6.92
N THR A 321 -13.61 14.98 6.70
CA THR A 321 -14.42 14.32 7.75
C THR A 321 -13.54 13.83 8.91
N LEU A 322 -12.29 13.44 8.63
CA LEU A 322 -11.35 12.91 9.63
C LEU A 322 -10.74 13.99 10.54
N LYS A 323 -10.88 15.29 10.23
CA LYS A 323 -10.26 16.36 11.03
C LYS A 323 -10.68 16.37 12.50
N ASN A 324 -11.89 15.89 12.78
CA ASN A 324 -12.45 15.84 14.13
C ASN A 324 -12.38 14.43 14.75
N ALA A 325 -11.84 13.45 14.04
CA ALA A 325 -11.67 12.10 14.57
C ALA A 325 -10.47 12.07 15.54
N HIS A 326 -10.61 11.33 16.62
CA HIS A 326 -9.56 11.05 17.59
C HIS A 326 -8.93 9.70 17.31
N SER A 327 -9.72 8.66 16.99
CA SER A 327 -9.20 7.33 16.71
C SER A 327 -9.71 6.77 15.38
N LEU A 328 -8.81 6.07 14.68
CA LEU A 328 -9.13 5.36 13.44
C LEU A 328 -8.70 3.90 13.53
N LEU A 329 -9.49 3.04 12.89
CA LEU A 329 -9.05 1.73 12.45
C LEU A 329 -8.97 1.76 10.92
N LEU A 330 -7.78 1.49 10.40
CA LEU A 330 -7.48 1.41 8.98
C LEU A 330 -7.35 -0.06 8.58
N ASP A 331 -8.16 -0.50 7.62
CA ASP A 331 -8.01 -1.80 6.97
C ASP A 331 -7.92 -1.60 5.45
N SER A 332 -6.69 -1.41 4.95
CA SER A 332 -6.42 -1.15 3.54
C SER A 332 -6.55 -2.40 2.67
N ARG A 333 -6.78 -3.58 3.27
CA ARG A 333 -7.10 -4.82 2.53
C ARG A 333 -8.53 -4.76 1.98
N TYR A 334 -9.44 -4.17 2.74
CA TYR A 334 -10.85 -4.00 2.38
C TYR A 334 -11.22 -2.55 2.05
N ASP A 335 -10.22 -1.71 1.80
CA ASP A 335 -10.39 -0.30 1.42
C ASP A 335 -11.26 0.50 2.42
N ALA A 336 -11.12 0.18 3.72
CA ALA A 336 -12.00 0.63 4.77
C ALA A 336 -11.26 1.43 5.85
N LEU A 337 -11.92 2.50 6.31
CA LEU A 337 -11.48 3.31 7.43
C LEU A 337 -12.65 3.50 8.41
N VAL A 338 -12.52 2.95 9.61
CA VAL A 338 -13.54 3.07 10.65
C VAL A 338 -13.20 4.22 11.57
N VAL A 339 -14.13 5.16 11.71
CA VAL A 339 -14.00 6.36 12.55
C VAL A 339 -14.55 6.07 13.93
N GLU A 340 -13.76 6.34 14.97
CA GLU A 340 -14.13 6.02 16.36
C GLU A 340 -14.58 4.55 16.50
N PRO A 341 -13.66 3.58 16.34
CA PRO A 341 -14.03 2.16 16.25
C PRO A 341 -14.76 1.68 17.50
N ASP A 342 -15.96 1.14 17.30
CA ASP A 342 -16.75 0.49 18.33
C ASP A 342 -16.16 -0.89 18.72
N THR A 343 -16.75 -1.52 19.73
CA THR A 343 -16.30 -2.85 20.22
C THR A 343 -16.21 -3.88 19.10
N ARG A 344 -17.09 -3.78 18.09
CA ARG A 344 -17.10 -4.71 16.97
C ARG A 344 -15.92 -4.46 16.02
N ALA A 345 -15.64 -3.21 15.68
CA ALA A 345 -14.45 -2.84 14.91
C ALA A 345 -13.16 -3.18 15.68
N GLU A 346 -13.14 -3.02 17.00
CA GLU A 346 -12.01 -3.44 17.83
C GLU A 346 -11.81 -4.97 17.81
N ASN A 347 -12.89 -5.74 17.89
CA ASN A 347 -12.84 -7.20 17.75
C ASN A 347 -12.34 -7.62 16.35
N TRP A 348 -12.77 -6.91 15.30
CA TRP A 348 -12.28 -7.13 13.94
C TRP A 348 -10.75 -7.02 13.86
N LEU A 349 -10.17 -5.97 14.47
CA LEU A 349 -8.72 -5.79 14.52
C LEU A 349 -8.02 -6.98 15.20
N THR A 350 -8.55 -7.42 16.34
CA THR A 350 -7.97 -8.52 17.12
C THR A 350 -8.00 -9.83 16.32
N ILE A 351 -9.16 -10.19 15.78
CA ILE A 351 -9.37 -11.43 15.01
C ILE A 351 -8.45 -11.46 13.78
N GLU A 352 -8.36 -10.35 13.05
CA GLU A 352 -7.52 -10.29 11.84
C GLU A 352 -6.01 -10.36 12.15
N LYS A 353 -5.56 -9.76 13.26
CA LYS A 353 -4.16 -9.89 13.71
C LYS A 353 -3.81 -11.31 14.13
N GLU A 354 -4.72 -11.99 14.84
CA GLU A 354 -4.56 -13.40 15.21
C GLU A 354 -4.51 -14.29 13.97
N LYS A 355 -5.43 -14.08 13.01
CA LYS A 355 -5.44 -14.79 11.73
C LYS A 355 -4.12 -14.63 10.98
N GLN A 356 -3.62 -13.40 10.85
CA GLN A 356 -2.34 -13.12 10.18
C GLN A 356 -1.17 -13.82 10.89
N SER A 357 -1.16 -13.83 12.22
CA SER A 357 -0.13 -14.53 13.01
C SER A 357 -0.16 -16.04 12.75
N CYS A 358 -1.35 -16.64 12.66
CA CYS A 358 -1.50 -18.04 12.29
C CYS A 358 -1.04 -18.33 10.87
N LEU A 359 -1.41 -17.48 9.91
CA LEU A 359 -1.02 -17.64 8.50
C LEU A 359 0.50 -17.62 8.30
N LEU A 360 1.22 -16.79 9.05
CA LEU A 360 2.69 -16.72 9.02
C LEU A 360 3.38 -17.97 9.57
N LEU A 361 2.73 -18.75 10.43
CA LEU A 361 3.28 -19.97 11.04
C LEU A 361 3.07 -21.22 10.19
N LEU A 362 2.27 -21.14 9.13
CA LEU A 362 1.98 -22.27 8.26
C LEU A 362 3.08 -22.44 7.22
N ASN A 363 3.63 -23.65 7.11
CA ASN A 363 4.36 -24.05 5.92
C ASN A 363 3.33 -24.52 4.87
N GLU A 364 3.43 -24.00 3.65
CA GLU A 364 2.63 -24.47 2.51
C GLU A 364 2.86 -25.98 2.29
N GLN A 365 1.98 -26.80 2.86
CA GLN A 365 1.83 -28.19 2.45
C GLN A 365 0.56 -28.28 1.62
N ASN A 366 0.73 -28.14 0.30
CA ASN A 366 -0.31 -28.44 -0.67
C ASN A 366 -0.50 -29.96 -0.73
N ASP A 367 -1.37 -30.49 0.13
CA ASP A 367 -1.87 -31.85 -0.01
C ASP A 367 -3.12 -31.82 -0.92
N PRO A 368 -3.12 -32.44 -2.10
CA PRO A 368 -4.29 -32.44 -2.99
C PRO A 368 -5.46 -33.28 -2.47
N ASP A 369 -5.26 -34.18 -1.49
CA ASP A 369 -6.29 -35.08 -0.93
C ASP A 369 -6.68 -34.70 0.50
N ILE A 370 -6.93 -33.41 0.76
CA ILE A 370 -7.30 -32.95 2.10
C ILE A 370 -8.70 -33.43 2.47
N SER A 371 -8.79 -34.38 3.41
CA SER A 371 -10.04 -34.89 3.98
C SER A 371 -11.03 -33.76 4.34
N VAL A 372 -12.31 -33.93 4.04
CA VAL A 372 -13.36 -32.92 4.28
C VAL A 372 -13.52 -32.54 5.76
N LEU A 373 -13.01 -33.35 6.67
CA LEU A 373 -13.04 -33.09 8.11
C LEU A 373 -11.70 -33.49 8.74
N THR A 374 -11.04 -32.52 9.36
CA THR A 374 -9.78 -32.68 10.09
C THR A 374 -9.90 -32.10 11.50
N PRO A 375 -9.10 -32.56 12.49
CA PRO A 375 -9.17 -32.03 13.85
C PRO A 375 -8.94 -30.52 13.94
N SER A 376 -8.16 -29.95 13.02
CA SER A 376 -7.92 -28.51 12.94
C SER A 376 -9.16 -27.68 12.54
N LEU A 377 -10.19 -28.32 11.97
CA LEU A 377 -11.48 -27.70 11.64
C LEU A 377 -12.51 -27.78 12.78
N VAL A 378 -12.11 -28.31 13.95
CA VAL A 378 -12.97 -28.46 15.12
C VAL A 378 -12.49 -27.55 16.25
N LEU A 379 -13.31 -26.57 16.60
CA LEU A 379 -13.07 -25.61 17.68
C LEU A 379 -13.99 -25.97 18.86
N LEU A 380 -13.42 -26.38 19.99
CA LEU A 380 -14.21 -26.76 21.17
C LEU A 380 -14.20 -25.67 22.24
N ASP A 381 -15.35 -25.57 22.92
CA ASP A 381 -15.57 -24.77 24.13
C ASP A 381 -15.07 -23.33 23.99
N LYS A 382 -15.49 -22.70 22.89
CA LYS A 382 -15.18 -21.30 22.60
C LYS A 382 -16.23 -20.38 23.20
N THR A 383 -15.78 -19.25 23.74
CA THR A 383 -16.67 -18.15 24.14
C THR A 383 -16.77 -17.17 22.97
N MET A 384 -18.00 -16.94 22.49
CA MET A 384 -18.30 -16.04 21.38
C MET A 384 -19.45 -15.11 21.79
N MET A 385 -19.44 -13.88 21.30
CA MET A 385 -20.40 -12.84 21.74
C MET A 385 -21.62 -12.75 20.83
N SER A 386 -21.50 -13.20 19.59
CA SER A 386 -22.54 -13.10 18.56
C SER A 386 -22.44 -14.20 17.53
N LYS A 387 -23.52 -14.37 16.76
CA LYS A 387 -23.59 -15.26 15.61
C LYS A 387 -22.54 -14.90 14.55
N ASP A 388 -22.29 -13.61 14.39
CA ASP A 388 -21.28 -13.04 13.52
C ASP A 388 -19.86 -13.48 13.92
N ASP A 389 -19.54 -13.46 15.22
CA ASP A 389 -18.23 -13.93 15.71
C ASP A 389 -18.04 -15.42 15.39
N VAL A 390 -19.10 -16.22 15.54
CA VAL A 390 -19.06 -17.67 15.27
C VAL A 390 -18.81 -17.94 13.78
N ILE A 391 -19.58 -17.31 12.89
CA ILE A 391 -19.42 -17.49 11.44
C ILE A 391 -18.03 -17.01 11.02
N LYS A 392 -17.59 -15.84 11.48
CA LYS A 392 -16.26 -15.30 11.18
C LYS A 392 -15.14 -16.23 11.63
N ALA A 393 -15.18 -16.70 12.88
CA ALA A 393 -14.18 -17.61 13.42
C ALA A 393 -14.09 -18.92 12.62
N LEU A 394 -15.24 -19.47 12.19
CA LEU A 394 -15.30 -20.68 11.37
C LEU A 394 -14.71 -20.45 9.97
N THR A 395 -15.05 -19.32 9.32
CA THR A 395 -14.53 -19.01 7.98
C THR A 395 -13.06 -18.62 7.98
N ASP A 396 -12.57 -17.96 9.03
CA ASP A 396 -11.14 -17.69 9.19
C ASP A 396 -10.37 -18.98 9.43
N ASN A 397 -10.92 -19.90 10.22
CA ASN A 397 -10.29 -21.18 10.44
C ASN A 397 -10.19 -22.01 9.14
N LEU A 398 -11.10 -21.83 8.19
CA LEU A 398 -10.97 -22.40 6.85
C LEU A 398 -9.79 -21.78 6.08
N GLU A 399 -9.63 -20.45 6.13
CA GLU A 399 -8.53 -19.73 5.49
C GLU A 399 -7.17 -20.17 6.07
N ILE A 400 -7.06 -20.20 7.40
CA ILE A 400 -5.89 -20.68 8.14
C ILE A 400 -5.56 -22.14 7.79
N ASN A 401 -6.54 -22.98 7.49
CA ASN A 401 -6.29 -24.38 7.13
C ASN A 401 -6.18 -24.61 5.61
N GLY A 402 -5.99 -23.55 4.81
CA GLY A 402 -5.81 -23.65 3.36
C GLY A 402 -7.06 -24.15 2.60
N ARG A 403 -8.24 -24.10 3.23
CA ARG A 403 -9.50 -24.56 2.63
C ARG A 403 -10.15 -23.51 1.72
N THR A 404 -9.74 -22.25 1.85
CA THR A 404 -10.18 -21.10 1.04
C THR A 404 -9.05 -20.07 0.95
N ASP A 405 -9.04 -19.27 -0.12
CA ASP A 405 -8.17 -18.09 -0.24
C ASP A 405 -8.70 -16.86 0.49
N SER A 406 -9.99 -16.85 0.85
CA SER A 406 -10.63 -15.68 1.47
C SER A 406 -11.78 -16.11 2.36
N GLY A 407 -11.53 -16.12 3.68
CA GLY A 407 -12.56 -16.35 4.69
C GLY A 407 -13.73 -15.38 4.55
N SER A 408 -13.46 -14.11 4.25
CA SER A 408 -14.48 -13.06 4.06
C SER A 408 -15.42 -13.32 2.87
N GLN A 409 -14.93 -13.91 1.77
CA GLN A 409 -15.79 -14.29 0.65
C GLN A 409 -16.68 -15.49 1.00
N VAL A 410 -16.16 -16.45 1.78
CA VAL A 410 -16.95 -17.58 2.29
C VAL A 410 -17.99 -17.10 3.30
N GLU A 411 -17.62 -16.19 4.20
CA GLU A 411 -18.55 -15.53 5.14
C GLU A 411 -19.71 -14.88 4.38
N SER A 412 -19.42 -14.12 3.34
CA SER A 412 -20.44 -13.50 2.48
C SER A 412 -21.40 -14.54 1.88
N ALA A 413 -20.87 -15.66 1.38
CA ALA A 413 -21.68 -16.74 0.82
C ALA A 413 -22.56 -17.45 1.87
N ILE A 414 -22.10 -17.57 3.12
CA ILE A 414 -22.90 -18.11 4.23
C ILE A 414 -24.07 -17.16 4.54
N TRP A 415 -23.80 -15.87 4.66
CA TRP A 415 -24.81 -14.87 5.01
C TRP A 415 -25.89 -14.68 3.94
N GLN A 416 -25.55 -14.84 2.65
CA GLN A 416 -26.54 -14.84 1.56
C GLN A 416 -27.69 -15.84 1.80
N ARG A 417 -27.43 -16.92 2.54
CA ARG A 417 -28.46 -17.87 2.96
C ARG A 417 -29.00 -17.56 4.35
N GLU A 418 -28.12 -17.33 5.32
CA GLU A 418 -28.45 -17.19 6.73
C GLU A 418 -29.37 -15.99 7.02
N GLU A 419 -29.26 -14.91 6.25
CA GLU A 419 -30.14 -13.73 6.39
C GLU A 419 -31.57 -14.00 5.89
N ILE A 420 -31.75 -14.94 4.95
CA ILE A 420 -33.07 -15.26 4.40
C ILE A 420 -33.85 -16.15 5.38
N PHE A 421 -33.20 -17.21 5.89
CA PHE A 421 -33.77 -18.10 6.90
C PHE A 421 -32.68 -18.59 7.84
N SER A 422 -33.00 -18.64 9.14
CA SER A 422 -32.10 -19.19 10.16
C SER A 422 -31.71 -20.63 9.83
N THR A 423 -30.43 -20.95 10.00
CA THR A 423 -29.94 -22.34 9.91
C THR A 423 -29.98 -23.08 11.24
N ALA A 424 -30.66 -22.52 12.24
CA ALA A 424 -30.98 -23.23 13.48
C ALA A 424 -31.83 -24.48 13.16
N LEU A 425 -31.35 -25.64 13.59
CA LEU A 425 -32.07 -26.91 13.43
C LEU A 425 -32.95 -27.24 14.65
N GLY A 426 -32.65 -26.64 15.81
CA GLY A 426 -33.16 -27.02 17.11
C GLY A 426 -32.16 -27.90 17.89
N PHE A 427 -32.53 -28.34 19.09
CA PHE A 427 -31.66 -29.15 19.97
C PHE A 427 -30.29 -28.50 20.27
N SER A 428 -30.27 -27.17 20.39
CA SER A 428 -29.06 -26.37 20.57
C SER A 428 -28.03 -26.51 19.43
N ILE A 429 -28.50 -26.74 18.18
CA ILE A 429 -27.65 -26.94 17.00
C ILE A 429 -28.00 -25.98 15.84
N ALA A 430 -26.98 -25.47 15.15
CA ALA A 430 -27.09 -24.79 13.86
C ALA A 430 -26.19 -25.43 12.78
N ILE A 431 -26.63 -25.35 11.51
CA ILE A 431 -25.90 -25.87 10.35
C ILE A 431 -25.77 -24.80 9.25
N PRO A 432 -24.97 -23.74 9.47
CA PRO A 432 -24.71 -22.74 8.44
C PRO A 432 -24.01 -23.40 7.25
N HIS A 433 -24.39 -23.03 6.03
CA HIS A 433 -23.80 -23.67 4.84
C HIS A 433 -23.88 -22.82 3.58
N CYS A 434 -22.91 -23.02 2.70
CA CYS A 434 -22.83 -22.33 1.42
C CYS A 434 -22.19 -23.21 0.34
N LYS A 435 -22.43 -22.83 -0.92
CA LYS A 435 -21.65 -23.27 -2.07
C LYS A 435 -20.99 -22.03 -2.69
N SER A 436 -19.67 -22.02 -2.82
CA SER A 436 -18.92 -20.84 -3.28
C SER A 436 -17.68 -21.22 -4.06
N LEU A 437 -17.34 -20.43 -5.09
CA LEU A 437 -16.08 -20.55 -5.84
C LEU A 437 -14.85 -20.17 -4.99
N ALA A 438 -15.05 -19.43 -3.89
CA ALA A 438 -13.99 -19.09 -2.95
C ALA A 438 -13.50 -20.30 -2.13
N VAL A 439 -14.29 -21.38 -2.06
CA VAL A 439 -13.93 -22.61 -1.33
C VAL A 439 -13.05 -23.48 -2.23
N LYS A 440 -11.80 -23.72 -1.83
CA LYS A 440 -10.86 -24.62 -2.52
C LYS A 440 -11.20 -26.08 -2.24
N HIS A 441 -11.41 -26.41 -0.96
CA HIS A 441 -11.68 -27.77 -0.52
C HIS A 441 -12.96 -27.81 0.30
N SER A 442 -13.94 -28.61 -0.15
CA SER A 442 -15.17 -28.83 0.60
C SER A 442 -14.87 -29.34 2.01
N SER A 443 -15.53 -28.73 3.00
CA SER A 443 -15.15 -28.87 4.40
C SER A 443 -16.37 -28.91 5.33
N ILE A 444 -16.23 -29.70 6.39
CA ILE A 444 -17.09 -29.68 7.58
C ILE A 444 -16.28 -29.00 8.68
N SER A 445 -16.78 -27.89 9.21
CA SER A 445 -16.19 -27.19 10.34
C SER A 445 -17.12 -27.27 11.53
N VAL A 446 -16.57 -27.52 12.72
CA VAL A 446 -17.36 -27.66 13.94
C VAL A 446 -16.91 -26.62 14.95
N LEU A 447 -17.87 -25.94 15.57
CA LEU A 447 -17.63 -25.09 16.72
C LEU A 447 -18.59 -25.46 17.85
N ARG A 448 -18.05 -25.79 19.03
CA ARG A 448 -18.82 -25.92 20.26
C ARG A 448 -18.59 -24.70 21.14
N LEU A 449 -19.67 -24.07 21.57
CA LEU A 449 -19.64 -22.93 22.47
C LEU A 449 -19.60 -23.36 23.93
N SER A 450 -18.94 -22.57 24.77
CA SER A 450 -18.96 -22.75 26.22
C SER A 450 -20.36 -22.51 26.80
N GLU A 451 -21.02 -21.47 26.29
CA GLU A 451 -22.39 -21.04 26.65
C GLU A 451 -23.27 -20.98 25.41
N GLU A 452 -24.58 -21.16 25.60
CA GLU A 452 -25.54 -21.08 24.49
C GLU A 452 -25.68 -19.66 23.96
N LEU A 453 -25.85 -19.52 22.64
CA LEU A 453 -25.95 -18.25 21.95
C LEU A 453 -27.23 -18.21 21.09
N ALA A 454 -27.98 -17.12 21.17
CA ALA A 454 -29.15 -16.88 20.32
C ALA A 454 -28.74 -16.88 18.84
N TRP A 455 -29.29 -17.82 18.06
CA TRP A 455 -28.95 -17.98 16.64
C TRP A 455 -30.03 -17.44 15.69
N GLY A 456 -31.28 -17.38 16.15
CA GLY A 456 -32.45 -16.98 15.37
C GLY A 456 -33.65 -17.88 15.65
N ASP A 457 -34.84 -17.43 15.27
CA ASP A 457 -36.10 -18.17 15.46
C ASP A 457 -36.35 -18.65 16.91
N ASN A 458 -35.89 -17.88 17.90
CA ASN A 458 -35.92 -18.21 19.33
C ASN A 458 -35.20 -19.53 19.70
N VAL A 459 -34.21 -19.92 18.91
CA VAL A 459 -33.35 -21.06 19.18
C VAL A 459 -31.98 -20.56 19.65
N ASP A 460 -31.62 -20.95 20.87
CA ASP A 460 -30.27 -20.82 21.39
C ASP A 460 -29.45 -22.05 20.94
N VAL A 461 -28.19 -21.82 20.58
CA VAL A 461 -27.32 -22.81 19.95
C VAL A 461 -26.03 -22.95 20.75
N LYS A 462 -25.59 -24.19 20.95
CA LYS A 462 -24.29 -24.53 21.57
C LYS A 462 -23.34 -25.21 20.59
N LEU A 463 -23.87 -25.95 19.61
CA LEU A 463 -23.07 -26.68 18.62
C LEU A 463 -23.37 -26.18 17.22
N ILE A 464 -22.34 -25.77 16.50
CA ILE A 464 -22.42 -25.29 15.13
C ILE A 464 -21.63 -26.24 14.26
N ILE A 465 -22.27 -26.76 13.21
CA ILE A 465 -21.61 -27.60 12.20
C ILE A 465 -21.76 -26.91 10.86
N MET A 466 -20.73 -26.18 10.43
CA MET A 466 -20.73 -25.45 9.17
C MET A 466 -20.32 -26.35 8.01
N LEU A 467 -21.04 -26.25 6.89
CA LEU A 467 -20.71 -26.96 5.66
C LEU A 467 -20.38 -25.99 4.53
N THR A 468 -19.16 -26.07 4.01
CA THR A 468 -18.72 -25.24 2.89
C THR A 468 -18.39 -26.10 1.70
N ILE A 469 -19.02 -25.83 0.56
CA ILE A 469 -18.91 -26.64 -0.65
C ILE A 469 -18.19 -25.85 -1.75
N ASN A 470 -17.22 -26.47 -2.41
CA ASN A 470 -16.56 -25.91 -3.59
C ASN A 470 -17.59 -25.71 -4.73
N GLY A 471 -17.61 -24.51 -5.31
CA GLY A 471 -18.52 -24.15 -6.40
C GLY A 471 -18.45 -25.07 -7.62
N ASN A 472 -17.30 -25.70 -7.87
CA ASN A 472 -17.05 -26.57 -9.02
C ASN A 472 -17.47 -28.03 -8.79
N GLU A 473 -17.74 -28.44 -7.55
CA GLU A 473 -18.12 -29.83 -7.26
C GLU A 473 -19.60 -30.10 -7.55
N GLU A 474 -19.89 -31.32 -8.01
CA GLU A 474 -21.26 -31.81 -8.20
C GLU A 474 -21.94 -32.11 -6.83
N ASN A 475 -23.25 -32.38 -6.85
CA ASN A 475 -24.11 -32.50 -5.65
C ASN A 475 -23.80 -33.70 -4.72
N GLN A 476 -22.62 -34.31 -4.77
CA GLN A 476 -22.23 -35.43 -3.90
C GLN A 476 -22.30 -35.05 -2.41
N HIS A 477 -21.97 -33.79 -2.07
CA HIS A 477 -22.01 -33.26 -0.69
C HIS A 477 -23.43 -33.08 -0.11
N MET A 478 -24.48 -33.04 -0.94
CA MET A 478 -25.87 -33.00 -0.44
C MET A 478 -26.27 -34.28 0.31
N ARG A 479 -25.61 -35.41 0.01
CA ARG A 479 -25.79 -36.65 0.76
C ARG A 479 -25.22 -36.53 2.18
N ILE A 480 -24.06 -35.90 2.33
CA ILE A 480 -23.41 -35.65 3.62
C ILE A 480 -24.32 -34.76 4.49
N PHE A 481 -24.85 -33.66 3.96
CA PHE A 481 -25.79 -32.80 4.68
C PHE A 481 -27.06 -33.56 5.12
N SER A 482 -27.66 -34.33 4.21
CA SER A 482 -28.87 -35.09 4.51
C SER A 482 -28.63 -36.19 5.56
N SER A 483 -27.45 -36.82 5.54
CA SER A 483 -27.05 -37.82 6.54
C SER A 483 -26.83 -37.15 7.90
N LEU A 484 -26.06 -36.05 7.93
CA LEU A 484 -25.77 -35.27 9.13
C LEU A 484 -27.04 -34.77 9.80
N ALA A 485 -27.92 -34.10 9.06
CA ALA A 485 -29.18 -33.59 9.61
C ALA A 485 -30.04 -34.70 10.22
N ARG A 486 -30.09 -35.89 9.60
CA ARG A 486 -30.80 -37.05 10.15
C ARG A 486 -30.14 -37.57 11.41
N LYS A 487 -28.81 -37.65 11.44
CA LYS A 487 -28.05 -38.15 12.60
C LYS A 487 -28.16 -37.24 13.81
N LEU A 488 -28.17 -35.94 13.60
CA LEU A 488 -28.37 -34.95 14.66
C LEU A 488 -29.76 -35.03 15.33
N MET A 489 -30.74 -35.73 14.72
CA MET A 489 -32.02 -36.03 15.38
C MET A 489 -31.89 -37.05 16.52
N HIS A 490 -30.84 -37.88 16.54
CA HIS A 490 -30.62 -38.88 17.58
C HIS A 490 -29.94 -38.27 18.81
N GLU A 491 -30.62 -38.36 19.97
CA GLU A 491 -30.15 -37.80 21.24
C GLU A 491 -28.78 -38.33 21.68
N SER A 492 -28.57 -39.65 21.59
CA SER A 492 -27.31 -40.29 21.96
C SER A 492 -26.12 -39.75 21.18
N PHE A 493 -26.32 -39.42 19.90
CA PHE A 493 -25.27 -38.85 19.05
C PHE A 493 -24.98 -37.38 19.40
N ARG A 494 -26.04 -36.59 19.67
CA ARG A 494 -25.87 -35.20 20.14
C ARG A 494 -25.09 -35.16 21.45
N GLU A 495 -25.44 -36.01 22.41
CA GLU A 495 -24.73 -36.10 23.70
C GLU A 495 -23.25 -36.42 23.51
N GLN A 496 -22.92 -37.41 22.67
CA GLN A 496 -21.54 -37.79 22.37
C GLN A 496 -20.70 -36.63 21.83
N ILE A 497 -21.24 -35.85 20.87
CA ILE A 497 -20.52 -34.67 20.34
C ILE A 497 -20.44 -33.55 21.40
N MET A 498 -21.51 -33.32 22.16
CA MET A 498 -21.55 -32.29 23.20
C MET A 498 -20.59 -32.56 24.36
N THR A 499 -20.30 -33.83 24.67
CA THR A 499 -19.37 -34.22 25.74
C THR A 499 -17.96 -34.57 25.25
N ALA A 500 -17.71 -34.56 23.94
CA ALA A 500 -16.40 -34.92 23.39
C ALA A 500 -15.30 -33.99 23.92
N GLU A 501 -14.23 -34.55 24.49
CA GLU A 501 -13.16 -33.76 25.13
C GLU A 501 -12.05 -33.32 24.16
N SER A 502 -12.05 -33.84 22.93
CA SER A 502 -11.01 -33.53 21.95
C SER A 502 -11.55 -33.35 20.53
N PRO A 503 -10.91 -32.48 19.71
CA PRO A 503 -11.19 -32.35 18.29
C PRO A 503 -11.15 -33.70 17.54
N THR A 504 -10.17 -34.55 17.85
CA THR A 504 -10.01 -35.87 17.22
C THR A 504 -11.20 -36.78 17.49
N THR A 505 -11.73 -36.77 18.72
CA THR A 505 -12.92 -37.56 19.07
C THR A 505 -14.14 -37.14 18.24
N VAL A 506 -14.36 -35.83 18.08
CA VAL A 506 -15.45 -35.30 17.25
C VAL A 506 -15.30 -35.72 15.79
N VAL A 507 -14.07 -35.65 15.26
CA VAL A 507 -13.79 -36.10 13.88
C VAL A 507 -14.09 -37.59 13.71
N THR A 508 -13.64 -38.44 14.62
CA THR A 508 -13.92 -39.89 14.55
C THR A 508 -15.43 -40.17 14.56
N LEU A 509 -16.17 -39.57 15.49
CA LEU A 509 -17.63 -39.73 15.59
C LEU A 509 -18.34 -39.30 14.29
N LEU A 510 -17.95 -38.16 13.73
CA LEU A 510 -18.55 -37.66 12.49
C LEU A 510 -18.16 -38.53 11.27
N LYS A 511 -16.93 -39.02 11.19
CA LYS A 511 -16.50 -39.88 10.07
C LYS A 511 -17.22 -41.23 10.07
N GLU A 512 -17.35 -41.85 11.24
CA GLU A 512 -18.06 -43.13 11.40
C GLU A 512 -19.53 -43.02 10.99
N GLU A 513 -20.22 -41.95 11.38
CA GLU A 513 -21.65 -41.78 11.13
C GLU A 513 -22.00 -41.22 9.74
N LEU A 514 -21.07 -40.51 9.11
CA LEU A 514 -21.26 -39.90 7.79
C LEU A 514 -20.63 -40.73 6.65
N GLU A 515 -19.99 -41.85 6.97
CA GLU A 515 -19.28 -42.73 6.02
C GLU A 515 -18.23 -41.96 5.18
N LEU A 516 -17.46 -41.08 5.85
CA LEU A 516 -16.48 -40.15 5.24
C LEU A 516 -15.05 -40.70 5.16
#